data_AF-A0A955RFJ5-F1
#
_entry.id   AF-A0A955RFJ5-F1
#
_cell.length_a   1.000
_cell.length_b   1.000
_cell.length_c   1.000
_cell.angle_alpha   90.00
_cell.angle_beta   90.00
_cell.angle_gamma   90.00
#
_symmetry.space_group_name_H-M   'P 1'
#
loop_
_entity.id
_entity.type
_entity.pdbx_description
1 polymer ?
#
loop_
_entity_poly.entity_id
_entity_poly.type
_entity_poly.pdbx_seq_one_letter_code
_entity_poly.pdbx_strand_id
1 'polypeptide(L)'
;MLLQWLLLGCASDAGPQVDTTEPVAALEVEGGYGGGAIAVGGWLHVWAAVDPQASVVTGWTGDVELLERPAEWNTRARPPASPAVVTPVLAEVDAPVVARTVGGRRLLVVPADDPVGVVLFFHGAAYSVDELNDNAARTIVLSLHRAHYAVIALPSSAEVASGTGGWSSAAAATNDDLASVRALLAELEADGTAPGDLPRFAWGMSSGGMFAHLAGAELPTAGVAAWCAAGASSVLAQTTTPTAWYLAEHDSVMVSAVDDALRYRDALEARGIATDLWVHSATPLYDQRFERITGIDPVQSAQIARGLRDAGFVDDDDAFTTTGARITASLAEVDGVSELDALTRTAVAAEIEIMAADHELYDDAAARMVAFLDTVRTSGQHRAEQPVTP
;
A
#
# COMPACT_ATOMS: atom_id res chain seq x y z
N MET A 1 -59.58 -34.36 43.89
CA MET A 1 -59.59 -33.25 44.88
C MET A 1 -58.15 -33.04 45.31
N LEU A 2 -57.50 -31.88 45.29
CA LEU A 2 -57.74 -30.47 44.89
C LEU A 2 -56.30 -29.84 44.97
N LEU A 3 -55.68 -29.41 43.87
CA LEU A 3 -55.49 -28.03 43.39
C LEU A 3 -54.91 -26.96 44.37
N GLN A 4 -53.73 -26.38 44.01
CA GLN A 4 -53.28 -24.95 44.01
C GLN A 4 -51.76 -24.86 44.26
N TRP A 5 -50.89 -24.54 43.28
CA TRP A 5 -50.54 -23.21 42.70
C TRP A 5 -50.03 -22.15 43.68
N LEU A 6 -48.73 -21.83 43.59
CA LEU A 6 -48.22 -20.45 43.65
C LEU A 6 -46.84 -20.34 42.97
N LEU A 7 -46.83 -19.61 41.86
CA LEU A 7 -45.67 -19.05 41.16
C LEU A 7 -45.18 -17.81 41.91
N LEU A 8 -43.87 -17.66 42.04
CA LEU A 8 -43.20 -16.35 42.09
C LEU A 8 -41.96 -16.40 41.18
N GLY A 9 -41.96 -15.58 40.12
CA GLY A 9 -40.74 -15.04 39.50
C GLY A 9 -40.18 -13.89 40.36
N CYS A 10 -39.13 -13.13 40.04
CA CYS A 10 -38.26 -12.93 38.87
C CYS A 10 -36.98 -12.24 39.41
N ALA A 11 -35.83 -12.42 38.74
CA ALA A 11 -34.84 -11.39 38.43
C ALA A 11 -33.66 -12.05 37.69
N SER A 12 -33.71 -12.05 36.37
CA SER A 12 -32.53 -12.20 35.53
C SER A 12 -31.85 -10.84 35.47
N ASP A 13 -30.60 -10.75 35.89
CA ASP A 13 -29.75 -9.58 35.68
C ASP A 13 -29.67 -9.30 34.18
N ALA A 14 -30.36 -8.25 33.76
CA ALA A 14 -30.24 -7.69 32.42
C ALA A 14 -28.87 -7.03 32.32
N GLY A 15 -27.99 -7.61 31.52
CA GLY A 15 -26.91 -6.85 30.90
C GLY A 15 -27.48 -5.65 30.14
N PRO A 16 -26.67 -4.65 29.78
CA PRO A 16 -27.14 -3.49 29.06
C PRO A 16 -27.91 -3.94 27.81
N GLN A 17 -29.22 -3.66 27.78
CA GLN A 17 -30.03 -3.79 26.57
C GLN A 17 -29.46 -2.81 25.56
N VAL A 18 -28.80 -3.34 24.52
CA VAL A 18 -28.58 -2.60 23.28
C VAL A 18 -29.97 -2.20 22.77
N ASP A 19 -30.20 -0.91 22.59
CA ASP A 19 -31.42 -0.39 21.98
C ASP A 19 -31.49 -0.90 20.54
N THR A 20 -32.34 -1.90 20.30
CA THR A 20 -32.48 -2.62 19.01
C THR A 20 -33.36 -1.86 18.02
N THR A 21 -33.55 -0.55 18.21
CA THR A 21 -34.42 0.27 17.37
C THR A 21 -33.70 0.96 16.20
N GLU A 22 -32.37 0.92 16.16
CA GLU A 22 -31.63 1.41 15.00
C GLU A 22 -31.81 0.45 13.81
N PRO A 23 -32.24 0.94 12.63
CA PRO A 23 -32.33 0.09 11.45
C PRO A 23 -30.95 -0.48 11.14
N VAL A 24 -30.89 -1.81 11.01
CA VAL A 24 -29.70 -2.54 10.59
C VAL A 24 -29.89 -2.92 9.14
N ALA A 25 -28.88 -2.65 8.32
CA ALA A 25 -28.85 -3.11 6.94
C ALA A 25 -27.68 -4.05 6.71
N ALA A 26 -27.90 -5.04 5.86
CA ALA A 26 -26.89 -6.02 5.49
C ALA A 26 -26.21 -5.60 4.18
N LEU A 27 -24.88 -5.64 4.19
CA LEU A 27 -24.06 -5.57 2.99
C LEU A 27 -23.45 -6.95 2.75
N GLU A 28 -23.69 -7.53 1.58
CA GLU A 28 -23.02 -8.74 1.13
C GLU A 28 -21.84 -8.37 0.22
N VAL A 29 -20.73 -9.06 0.40
CA VAL A 29 -19.53 -8.92 -0.44
C VAL A 29 -19.29 -10.26 -1.12
N GLU A 30 -19.77 -10.41 -2.35
CA GLU A 30 -19.54 -11.62 -3.13
C GLU A 30 -18.12 -11.59 -3.71
N GLY A 31 -17.35 -12.67 -3.59
CA GLY A 31 -15.95 -12.69 -4.09
C GLY A 31 -14.99 -11.84 -3.24
N GLY A 32 -15.36 -11.56 -1.99
CA GLY A 32 -14.57 -10.81 -1.04
C GLY A 32 -15.08 -11.03 0.38
N TYR A 33 -14.77 -10.08 1.26
CA TYR A 33 -15.04 -10.17 2.68
C TYR A 33 -15.36 -8.78 3.26
N GLY A 34 -15.71 -8.73 4.54
CA GLY A 34 -16.08 -7.48 5.23
C GLY A 34 -17.56 -7.10 5.13
N GLY A 35 -18.37 -7.97 4.51
CA GLY A 35 -19.82 -7.88 4.55
C GLY A 35 -20.37 -8.18 5.95
N GLY A 36 -21.62 -7.78 6.19
CA GLY A 36 -22.27 -7.97 7.47
C GLY A 36 -23.43 -7.00 7.71
N ALA A 37 -24.02 -7.13 8.89
CA ALA A 37 -25.11 -6.29 9.35
C ALA A 37 -24.59 -5.25 10.34
N ILE A 38 -24.78 -3.96 10.06
CA ILE A 38 -24.37 -2.86 10.95
C ILE A 38 -25.46 -1.79 11.02
N ALA A 39 -25.43 -0.99 12.07
CA ALA A 39 -26.31 0.17 12.21
C ALA A 39 -26.14 1.14 11.03
N VAL A 40 -27.27 1.63 10.51
CA VAL A 40 -27.30 2.59 9.39
C VAL A 40 -26.48 3.84 9.74
N GLY A 41 -25.52 4.18 8.88
CA GLY A 41 -24.63 5.33 9.05
C GLY A 41 -23.22 5.01 9.55
N GLY A 42 -22.96 3.77 9.98
CA GLY A 42 -21.60 3.26 10.22
C GLY A 42 -20.80 3.06 8.93
N TRP A 43 -19.50 2.78 9.07
CA TRP A 43 -18.65 2.33 7.98
C TRP A 43 -18.30 0.86 8.18
N LEU A 44 -18.33 0.09 7.09
CA LEU A 44 -17.77 -1.25 7.03
C LEU A 44 -16.52 -1.22 6.17
N HIS A 45 -15.47 -1.92 6.58
CA HIS A 45 -14.38 -2.23 5.68
C HIS A 45 -14.81 -3.40 4.79
N VAL A 46 -14.56 -3.28 3.49
CA VAL A 46 -14.85 -4.32 2.51
C VAL A 46 -13.63 -4.52 1.65
N TRP A 47 -13.31 -5.77 1.35
CA TRP A 47 -12.14 -6.10 0.56
C TRP A 47 -12.38 -7.27 -0.39
N ALA A 48 -11.71 -7.22 -1.53
CA ALA A 48 -11.74 -8.27 -2.52
C ALA A 48 -10.84 -9.45 -2.12
N ALA A 49 -11.26 -10.67 -2.46
CA ALA A 49 -10.41 -11.85 -2.39
C ALA A 49 -9.47 -11.88 -3.59
N VAL A 50 -8.47 -11.00 -3.58
CA VAL A 50 -7.49 -10.84 -4.66
C VAL A 50 -6.23 -11.66 -4.36
N ASP A 51 -5.69 -12.33 -5.37
CA ASP A 51 -4.34 -12.88 -5.32
C ASP A 51 -3.35 -11.74 -5.66
N PRO A 52 -2.58 -11.24 -4.68
CA PRO A 52 -1.67 -10.11 -4.88
C PRO A 52 -0.52 -10.41 -5.86
N GLN A 53 -0.30 -11.68 -6.21
CA GLN A 53 0.76 -12.12 -7.12
C GLN A 53 0.30 -12.20 -8.58
N ALA A 54 -1.02 -12.29 -8.82
CA ALA A 54 -1.57 -12.60 -10.14
C ALA A 54 -2.69 -11.66 -10.61
N SER A 55 -3.38 -10.98 -9.69
CA SER A 55 -4.62 -10.26 -10.03
C SER A 55 -4.73 -8.89 -9.37
N VAL A 56 -5.54 -8.02 -9.97
CA VAL A 56 -5.88 -6.70 -9.42
C VAL A 56 -7.38 -6.45 -9.48
N VAL A 57 -7.88 -5.59 -8.60
CA VAL A 57 -9.24 -5.05 -8.69
C VAL A 57 -9.26 -3.95 -9.75
N THR A 58 -10.22 -4.04 -10.67
CA THR A 58 -10.41 -3.04 -11.74
C THR A 58 -11.68 -2.21 -11.58
N GLY A 59 -12.44 -2.53 -10.54
CA GLY A 59 -13.74 -1.95 -10.25
C GLY A 59 -14.55 -2.89 -9.35
N TRP A 60 -15.75 -2.45 -9.03
CA TRP A 60 -16.78 -3.28 -8.38
C TRP A 60 -18.05 -3.24 -9.23
N THR A 61 -18.98 -4.16 -8.97
CA THR A 61 -20.34 -4.18 -9.53
C THR A 61 -21.37 -4.32 -8.41
N GLY A 62 -22.65 -4.10 -8.72
CA GLY A 62 -23.72 -4.03 -7.72
C GLY A 62 -23.91 -2.60 -7.21
N ASP A 63 -24.08 -2.44 -5.90
CA ASP A 63 -24.35 -1.17 -5.22
C ASP A 63 -23.04 -0.39 -4.96
N VAL A 64 -22.30 -0.09 -6.03
CA VAL A 64 -20.92 0.47 -5.97
C VAL A 64 -20.87 1.90 -5.44
N GLU A 65 -21.97 2.64 -5.50
CA GLU A 65 -22.09 3.99 -4.96
C GLU A 65 -21.94 4.04 -3.43
N LEU A 66 -22.01 2.88 -2.77
CA LEU A 66 -21.75 2.73 -1.35
C LEU A 66 -20.27 2.75 -1.01
N LEU A 67 -19.40 2.44 -1.98
CA LEU A 67 -17.96 2.30 -1.79
C LEU A 67 -17.26 3.65 -1.87
N GLU A 68 -16.40 3.94 -0.91
CA GLU A 68 -15.61 5.17 -0.87
C GLU A 68 -14.55 5.19 -1.98
N ARG A 69 -13.94 4.03 -2.25
CA ARG A 69 -12.86 3.86 -3.23
C ARG A 69 -13.11 2.61 -4.07
N PRO A 70 -13.99 2.67 -5.09
CA PRO A 70 -14.34 1.52 -5.92
C PRO A 70 -13.24 1.13 -6.93
N ALA A 71 -12.10 1.80 -6.92
CA ALA A 71 -10.94 1.38 -7.73
C ALA A 71 -9.94 0.56 -6.92
N GLU A 72 -10.07 0.52 -5.59
CA GLU A 72 -9.12 -0.16 -4.70
C GLU A 72 -9.68 -1.50 -4.25
N TRP A 73 -8.77 -2.42 -3.91
CA TRP A 73 -9.12 -3.76 -3.46
C TRP A 73 -9.64 -3.78 -2.01
N ASN A 74 -9.14 -2.86 -1.18
CA ASN A 74 -9.58 -2.62 0.18
C ASN A 74 -10.17 -1.22 0.30
N THR A 75 -11.42 -1.15 0.73
CA THR A 75 -12.18 0.09 0.76
C THR A 75 -13.18 0.10 1.92
N ARG A 76 -13.90 1.20 2.07
CA ARG A 76 -14.98 1.31 3.04
C ARG A 76 -16.30 1.46 2.33
N ALA A 77 -17.34 0.87 2.89
CA ALA A 77 -18.70 0.96 2.42
C ALA A 77 -19.58 1.62 3.47
N ARG A 78 -20.48 2.51 3.04
CA ARG A 78 -21.62 2.93 3.87
C ARG A 78 -22.77 1.96 3.62
N PRO A 79 -23.24 1.22 4.62
CA PRO A 79 -24.41 0.38 4.45
C PRO A 79 -25.63 1.24 4.09
N PRO A 80 -26.42 0.82 3.09
CA PRO A 80 -27.67 1.47 2.71
C PRO A 80 -28.77 1.26 3.77
N ALA A 81 -29.98 1.76 3.52
CA ALA A 81 -31.14 1.47 4.37
C ALA A 81 -31.85 0.13 4.03
N SER A 82 -31.39 -0.58 3.01
CA SER A 82 -31.96 -1.84 2.48
C SER A 82 -30.85 -2.79 2.07
N PRO A 83 -31.01 -4.13 2.08
CA PRO A 83 -29.93 -5.05 1.70
C PRO A 83 -29.24 -4.68 0.37
N ALA A 84 -27.91 -4.72 0.35
CA ALA A 84 -27.07 -4.43 -0.82
C ALA A 84 -26.02 -5.50 -1.05
N VAL A 85 -25.54 -5.57 -2.29
CA VAL A 85 -24.48 -6.49 -2.72
C VAL A 85 -23.43 -5.72 -3.49
N VAL A 86 -22.16 -5.96 -3.17
CA VAL A 86 -21.02 -5.51 -3.98
C VAL A 86 -20.15 -6.70 -4.36
N THR A 87 -19.66 -6.70 -5.59
CA THR A 87 -18.82 -7.78 -6.13
C THR A 87 -17.60 -7.17 -6.82
N PRO A 88 -16.35 -7.52 -6.44
CA PRO A 88 -15.16 -6.98 -7.07
C PRO A 88 -15.00 -7.55 -8.49
N VAL A 89 -14.48 -6.73 -9.39
CA VAL A 89 -14.12 -7.14 -10.74
C VAL A 89 -12.61 -7.35 -10.80
N LEU A 90 -12.21 -8.61 -10.74
CA LEU A 90 -10.81 -9.01 -10.80
C LEU A 90 -10.32 -9.12 -12.25
N ALA A 91 -9.10 -8.68 -12.49
CA ALA A 91 -8.38 -8.94 -13.72
C ALA A 91 -7.06 -9.65 -13.40
N GLU A 92 -6.85 -10.78 -14.04
CA GLU A 92 -5.55 -11.46 -14.08
C GLU A 92 -4.56 -10.62 -14.89
N VAL A 93 -3.33 -10.52 -14.41
CA VAL A 93 -2.26 -9.72 -15.00
C VAL A 93 -0.98 -10.56 -15.05
N ASP A 94 -0.54 -10.90 -16.26
CA ASP A 94 0.74 -11.56 -16.50
C ASP A 94 1.86 -10.51 -16.63
N ALA A 95 2.48 -10.16 -15.50
CA ALA A 95 3.58 -9.19 -15.45
C ALA A 95 4.89 -9.87 -15.04
N PRO A 96 5.60 -10.56 -15.95
CA PRO A 96 6.77 -11.35 -15.59
C PRO A 96 7.89 -10.47 -15.01
N VAL A 97 8.52 -10.94 -13.93
CA VAL A 97 9.70 -10.29 -13.33
C VAL A 97 10.96 -10.90 -13.91
N VAL A 98 11.79 -10.09 -14.56
CA VAL A 98 13.04 -10.49 -15.19
C VAL A 98 14.22 -9.97 -14.39
N ALA A 99 15.01 -10.86 -13.81
CA ALA A 99 16.28 -10.51 -13.20
C ALA A 99 17.33 -10.21 -14.28
N ARG A 100 18.03 -9.09 -14.16
CA ARG A 100 19.13 -8.70 -15.07
C ARG A 100 20.34 -8.25 -14.28
N THR A 101 21.51 -8.31 -14.93
CA THR A 101 22.75 -7.72 -14.42
C THR A 101 23.21 -6.62 -15.37
N VAL A 102 23.24 -5.39 -14.86
CA VAL A 102 23.65 -4.17 -15.61
C VAL A 102 24.67 -3.43 -14.76
N GLY A 103 25.79 -2.98 -15.35
CA GLY A 103 26.88 -2.37 -14.58
C GLY A 103 27.45 -3.26 -13.45
N GLY A 104 27.31 -4.58 -13.55
CA GLY A 104 27.69 -5.52 -12.49
C GLY A 104 26.72 -5.58 -11.29
N ARG A 105 25.58 -4.90 -11.38
CA ARG A 105 24.53 -4.86 -10.35
C ARG A 105 23.31 -5.65 -10.79
N ARG A 106 22.72 -6.42 -9.87
CA ARG A 106 21.47 -7.13 -10.09
C ARG A 106 20.30 -6.15 -9.97
N LEU A 107 19.40 -6.17 -10.94
CA LEU A 107 18.14 -5.42 -10.92
C LEU A 107 17.00 -6.32 -11.34
N LEU A 108 15.76 -5.94 -11.00
CA LEU A 108 14.56 -6.59 -11.50
C LEU A 108 13.83 -5.67 -12.48
N VAL A 109 13.38 -6.22 -13.60
CA VAL A 109 12.59 -5.50 -14.61
C VAL A 109 11.25 -6.20 -14.76
N VAL A 110 10.18 -5.44 -14.68
CA VAL A 110 8.86 -5.83 -15.20
C VAL A 110 8.65 -5.05 -16.49
N PRO A 111 8.83 -5.69 -17.66
CA PRO A 111 8.60 -5.01 -18.93
C PRO A 111 7.11 -4.71 -19.10
N ALA A 112 6.79 -3.76 -19.98
CA ALA A 112 5.45 -3.52 -20.45
C ALA A 112 5.47 -3.47 -21.98
N ASP A 113 4.41 -3.99 -22.60
CA ASP A 113 4.19 -3.85 -24.05
C ASP A 113 3.75 -2.41 -24.34
N ASP A 114 4.39 -1.78 -25.32
CA ASP A 114 4.18 -0.38 -25.72
C ASP A 114 4.16 0.60 -24.52
N PRO A 115 5.28 0.69 -23.77
CA PRO A 115 5.28 1.37 -22.48
C PRO A 115 4.98 2.87 -22.60
N VAL A 116 4.13 3.38 -21.71
CA VAL A 116 3.80 4.81 -21.60
C VAL A 116 4.72 5.57 -20.64
N GLY A 117 5.55 4.85 -19.90
CA GLY A 117 6.51 5.39 -18.95
C GLY A 117 7.31 4.29 -18.24
N VAL A 118 8.37 4.70 -17.55
CA VAL A 118 9.24 3.81 -16.76
C VAL A 118 9.20 4.24 -15.29
N VAL A 119 8.84 3.33 -14.39
CA VAL A 119 8.85 3.54 -12.95
C VAL A 119 10.13 2.93 -12.36
N LEU A 120 10.94 3.76 -11.72
CA LEU A 120 12.12 3.34 -10.97
C LEU A 120 11.70 3.08 -9.53
N PHE A 121 11.80 1.82 -9.09
CA PHE A 121 11.46 1.42 -7.73
C PHE A 121 12.69 1.39 -6.83
N PHE A 122 12.56 2.01 -5.66
CA PHE A 122 13.57 2.14 -4.62
C PHE A 122 13.06 1.51 -3.32
N HIS A 123 13.66 0.37 -2.96
CA HIS A 123 13.26 -0.47 -1.83
C HIS A 123 13.54 0.17 -0.45
N GLY A 124 12.88 -0.31 0.59
CA GLY A 124 13.05 0.07 1.99
C GLY A 124 14.38 -0.41 2.59
N ALA A 125 14.74 0.12 3.77
CA ALA A 125 16.08 -0.07 4.34
C ALA A 125 16.40 -1.51 4.80
N ALA A 126 15.37 -2.28 5.16
CA ALA A 126 15.50 -3.67 5.56
C ALA A 126 15.51 -4.65 4.37
N TYR A 127 15.29 -4.14 3.17
CA TYR A 127 15.01 -4.93 1.98
C TYR A 127 16.13 -4.84 0.94
N SER A 128 15.86 -5.45 -0.22
CA SER A 128 16.65 -5.45 -1.44
C SER A 128 15.72 -5.20 -2.64
N VAL A 129 16.23 -5.26 -3.88
CA VAL A 129 15.38 -5.27 -5.08
C VAL A 129 14.27 -6.34 -5.06
N ASP A 130 14.40 -7.39 -4.24
CA ASP A 130 13.41 -8.46 -4.12
C ASP A 130 12.11 -8.04 -3.43
N GLU A 131 12.07 -6.89 -2.73
CA GLU A 131 10.84 -6.29 -2.18
C GLU A 131 9.77 -6.09 -3.27
N LEU A 132 10.18 -5.94 -4.53
CA LEU A 132 9.26 -5.85 -5.68
C LEU A 132 8.31 -7.08 -5.78
N ASN A 133 8.67 -8.21 -5.19
CA ASN A 133 7.86 -9.43 -5.18
C ASN A 133 6.98 -9.58 -3.93
N ASP A 134 7.14 -8.72 -2.93
CA ASP A 134 6.27 -8.74 -1.75
C ASP A 134 4.85 -8.34 -2.14
N ASN A 135 3.84 -8.86 -1.44
CA ASN A 135 2.43 -8.76 -1.85
C ASN A 135 1.97 -7.34 -2.20
N ALA A 136 2.32 -6.35 -1.36
CA ALA A 136 1.94 -4.97 -1.59
C ALA A 136 2.66 -4.36 -2.82
N ALA A 137 3.99 -4.50 -2.89
CA ALA A 137 4.76 -4.02 -4.03
C ALA A 137 4.28 -4.67 -5.33
N ARG A 138 4.04 -5.98 -5.29
CA ARG A 138 3.62 -6.76 -6.44
C ARG A 138 2.25 -6.31 -6.95
N THR A 139 1.27 -6.09 -6.08
CA THR A 139 -0.05 -5.59 -6.48
C THR A 139 0.03 -4.20 -7.15
N ILE A 140 0.90 -3.32 -6.63
CA ILE A 140 1.19 -2.03 -7.27
C ILE A 140 1.81 -2.23 -8.66
N VAL A 141 2.79 -3.13 -8.79
CA VAL A 141 3.42 -3.47 -10.07
C VAL A 141 2.43 -4.02 -11.08
N LEU A 142 1.50 -4.90 -10.67
CA LEU A 142 0.44 -5.41 -11.55
C LEU A 142 -0.46 -4.27 -12.05
N SER A 143 -0.80 -3.32 -11.16
CA SER A 143 -1.61 -2.14 -11.50
C SER A 143 -0.88 -1.23 -12.49
N LEU A 144 0.42 -0.99 -12.27
CA LEU A 144 1.28 -0.22 -13.18
C LEU A 144 1.44 -0.91 -14.54
N HIS A 145 1.70 -2.22 -14.56
CA HIS A 145 1.88 -3.00 -15.77
C HIS A 145 0.60 -2.99 -16.63
N ARG A 146 -0.57 -3.15 -15.99
CA ARG A 146 -1.87 -3.03 -16.67
C ARG A 146 -2.10 -1.63 -17.26
N ALA A 147 -1.52 -0.60 -16.66
CA ALA A 147 -1.51 0.76 -17.17
C ALA A 147 -0.34 1.05 -18.14
N HIS A 148 0.33 0.01 -18.66
CA HIS A 148 1.45 0.08 -19.60
C HIS A 148 2.71 0.77 -19.07
N TYR A 149 2.94 0.75 -17.76
CA TYR A 149 4.21 1.19 -17.19
C TYR A 149 5.18 0.02 -17.06
N ALA A 150 6.41 0.20 -17.54
CA ALA A 150 7.51 -0.68 -17.18
C ALA A 150 8.01 -0.33 -15.77
N VAL A 151 8.41 -1.31 -14.97
CA VAL A 151 8.95 -1.09 -13.62
C VAL A 151 10.37 -1.66 -13.52
N ILE A 152 11.28 -0.90 -12.91
CA ILE A 152 12.68 -1.31 -12.72
C ILE A 152 13.04 -1.12 -11.25
N ALA A 153 13.25 -2.21 -10.50
CA ALA A 153 13.78 -2.17 -9.15
C ALA A 153 15.30 -2.08 -9.19
N LEU A 154 15.84 -1.02 -8.58
CA LEU A 154 17.26 -0.71 -8.59
C LEU A 154 17.87 -0.98 -7.21
N PRO A 155 19.09 -1.54 -7.13
CA PRO A 155 19.71 -1.82 -5.85
C PRO A 155 20.41 -0.59 -5.27
N SER A 156 20.26 -0.38 -3.96
CA SER A 156 21.10 0.58 -3.24
C SER A 156 22.55 0.09 -3.17
N SER A 157 23.50 0.99 -2.90
CA SER A 157 24.90 0.61 -2.71
C SER A 157 25.11 -0.19 -1.40
N ALA A 158 24.25 0.02 -0.40
CA ALA A 158 24.24 -0.80 0.81
C ALA A 158 23.77 -2.23 0.50
N GLU A 159 22.69 -2.39 -0.27
CA GLU A 159 22.22 -3.70 -0.74
C GLU A 159 23.32 -4.43 -1.51
N VAL A 160 24.01 -3.77 -2.44
CA VAL A 160 25.11 -4.40 -3.19
C VAL A 160 26.22 -4.91 -2.26
N ALA A 161 26.46 -4.24 -1.13
CA ALA A 161 27.50 -4.61 -0.18
C ALA A 161 27.08 -5.72 0.80
N SER A 162 25.82 -5.74 1.27
CA SER A 162 25.34 -6.64 2.34
C SER A 162 24.19 -7.57 1.97
N GLY A 163 23.66 -7.49 0.75
CA GLY A 163 22.48 -8.23 0.28
C GLY A 163 21.14 -7.55 0.60
N THR A 164 21.13 -6.63 1.57
CA THR A 164 20.03 -5.74 1.94
C THR A 164 20.62 -4.39 2.39
N GLY A 165 19.83 -3.32 2.41
CA GLY A 165 20.25 -2.05 3.02
C GLY A 165 19.66 -0.81 2.36
N GLY A 166 19.46 0.24 3.16
CA GLY A 166 18.84 1.48 2.69
C GLY A 166 19.69 2.35 1.77
N TRP A 167 19.06 3.42 1.29
CA TRP A 167 19.65 4.40 0.39
C TRP A 167 20.39 5.50 1.16
N SER A 168 21.42 6.06 0.53
CA SER A 168 22.23 7.14 1.08
C SER A 168 21.40 8.41 1.29
N SER A 169 21.48 8.97 2.49
CA SER A 169 20.89 10.26 2.86
C SER A 169 21.80 11.46 2.58
N ALA A 170 22.97 11.23 1.95
CA ALA A 170 23.91 12.30 1.62
C ALA A 170 23.31 13.28 0.61
N ALA A 171 23.81 14.52 0.61
CA ALA A 171 23.45 15.52 -0.38
C ALA A 171 23.83 15.06 -1.81
N ALA A 172 23.07 15.53 -2.81
CA ALA A 172 23.18 15.10 -4.20
C ALA A 172 24.62 15.05 -4.76
N ALA A 173 25.43 16.07 -4.45
CA ALA A 173 26.80 16.20 -4.94
C ALA A 173 27.76 15.08 -4.49
N THR A 174 27.44 14.40 -3.39
CA THR A 174 28.27 13.33 -2.79
C THR A 174 27.45 12.07 -2.54
N ASN A 175 26.31 11.91 -3.21
CA ASN A 175 25.43 10.76 -3.02
C ASN A 175 25.81 9.65 -4.01
N ASP A 176 26.45 8.60 -3.49
CA ASP A 176 26.94 7.47 -4.29
C ASP A 176 25.81 6.67 -4.95
N ASP A 177 24.63 6.60 -4.31
CA ASP A 177 23.46 5.95 -4.90
C ASP A 177 22.90 6.74 -6.07
N LEU A 178 22.82 8.06 -5.95
CA LEU A 178 22.40 8.93 -7.05
C LEU A 178 23.36 8.84 -8.25
N ALA A 179 24.68 8.80 -8.00
CA ALA A 179 25.67 8.59 -9.04
C ALA A 179 25.52 7.21 -9.71
N SER A 180 25.27 6.17 -8.91
CA SER A 180 25.07 4.80 -9.40
C SER A 180 23.80 4.66 -10.23
N VAL A 181 22.68 5.22 -9.77
CA VAL A 181 21.41 5.23 -10.50
C VAL A 181 21.55 5.98 -11.83
N ARG A 182 22.24 7.12 -11.84
CA ARG A 182 22.49 7.86 -13.09
C ARG A 182 23.30 7.03 -14.10
N ALA A 183 24.30 6.29 -13.64
CA ALA A 183 25.09 5.40 -14.50
C ALA A 183 24.24 4.23 -15.03
N LEU A 184 23.46 3.58 -14.16
CA LEU A 184 22.55 2.50 -14.56
C LEU A 184 21.49 2.97 -15.57
N LEU A 185 20.92 4.16 -15.38
CA LEU A 185 19.96 4.72 -16.33
C LEU A 185 20.58 4.93 -17.71
N ALA A 186 21.82 5.38 -17.80
CA ALA A 186 22.51 5.52 -19.08
C ALA A 186 22.72 4.17 -19.78
N GLU A 187 23.02 3.10 -19.02
CA GLU A 187 23.14 1.74 -19.55
C GLU A 187 21.78 1.19 -20.02
N LEU A 188 20.72 1.41 -19.24
CA LEU A 188 19.34 1.00 -19.56
C LEU A 188 18.74 1.79 -20.73
N GLU A 189 19.16 3.04 -20.93
CA GLU A 189 18.84 3.82 -22.14
C GLU A 189 19.52 3.21 -23.37
N ALA A 190 20.82 2.89 -23.24
CA ALA A 190 21.63 2.40 -24.34
C ALA A 190 21.18 1.02 -24.84
N ASP A 191 20.63 0.18 -23.97
CA ASP A 191 20.11 -1.15 -24.33
C ASP A 191 18.59 -1.17 -24.64
N GLY A 192 17.91 -0.02 -24.50
CA GLY A 192 16.49 0.13 -24.81
C GLY A 192 15.52 -0.32 -23.72
N THR A 193 16.00 -0.71 -22.54
CA THR A 193 15.14 -1.11 -21.40
C THR A 193 14.42 0.06 -20.77
N ALA A 194 15.07 1.24 -20.74
CA ALA A 194 14.47 2.48 -20.26
C ALA A 194 14.66 3.59 -21.31
N PRO A 195 13.95 3.54 -22.45
CA PRO A 195 14.08 4.51 -23.53
C PRO A 195 14.03 5.96 -23.04
N GLY A 196 14.95 6.79 -23.55
CA GLY A 196 15.14 8.17 -23.10
C GLY A 196 14.00 9.14 -23.46
N ASP A 197 13.12 8.74 -24.36
CA ASP A 197 11.94 9.50 -24.78
C ASP A 197 10.69 9.20 -23.94
N LEU A 198 10.75 8.18 -23.08
CA LEU A 198 9.67 7.87 -22.15
C LEU A 198 9.79 8.67 -20.85
N PRO A 199 8.67 9.12 -20.26
CA PRO A 199 8.68 9.76 -18.95
C PRO A 199 9.10 8.76 -17.88
N ARG A 200 9.93 9.23 -16.94
CA ARG A 200 10.43 8.44 -15.82
C ARG A 200 9.77 8.85 -14.52
N PHE A 201 9.46 7.90 -13.67
CA PHE A 201 8.87 8.14 -12.37
C PHE A 201 9.74 7.53 -11.29
N ALA A 202 9.85 8.20 -10.15
CA ALA A 202 10.53 7.69 -8.98
C ALA A 202 9.48 7.17 -7.99
N TRP A 203 9.57 5.90 -7.63
CA TRP A 203 8.74 5.28 -6.61
C TRP A 203 9.63 4.66 -5.53
N GLY A 204 9.30 4.83 -4.26
CA GLY A 204 9.97 4.08 -3.21
C GLY A 204 9.28 4.13 -1.87
N MET A 205 9.74 3.27 -0.95
CA MET A 205 9.23 3.16 0.42
C MET A 205 10.32 3.48 1.45
N SER A 206 9.98 4.13 2.57
CA SER A 206 10.91 4.43 3.67
C SER A 206 12.20 5.13 3.19
N SER A 207 13.38 4.54 3.39
CA SER A 207 14.64 5.10 2.87
C SER A 207 14.65 5.22 1.35
N GLY A 208 14.00 4.29 0.64
CA GLY A 208 13.78 4.36 -0.80
C GLY A 208 12.80 5.46 -1.19
N GLY A 209 11.79 5.74 -0.37
CA GLY A 209 10.89 6.89 -0.54
C GLY A 209 11.60 8.23 -0.33
N MET A 210 12.47 8.32 0.68
CA MET A 210 13.37 9.47 0.88
C MET A 210 14.29 9.68 -0.35
N PHE A 211 14.85 8.59 -0.88
CA PHE A 211 15.68 8.63 -2.08
C PHE A 211 14.86 8.94 -3.34
N ALA A 212 13.61 8.49 -3.44
CA ALA A 212 12.71 8.79 -4.56
C ALA A 212 12.50 10.31 -4.71
N HIS A 213 12.38 11.05 -3.62
CA HIS A 213 12.34 12.51 -3.67
C HIS A 213 13.66 13.13 -4.16
N LEU A 214 14.81 12.60 -3.73
CA LEU A 214 16.12 13.07 -4.19
C LEU A 214 16.31 12.79 -5.68
N ALA A 215 16.03 11.56 -6.13
CA ALA A 215 16.01 11.17 -7.53
C ALA A 215 15.05 12.06 -8.33
N GLY A 216 13.88 12.36 -7.77
CA GLY A 216 12.90 13.27 -8.32
C GLY A 216 13.41 14.67 -8.60
N ALA A 217 14.23 15.21 -7.69
CA ALA A 217 14.80 16.55 -7.81
C ALA A 217 16.05 16.62 -8.70
N GLU A 218 16.80 15.52 -8.83
CA GLU A 218 18.15 15.50 -9.41
C GLU A 218 18.27 14.76 -10.74
N LEU A 219 17.26 13.97 -11.11
CA LEU A 219 17.17 13.20 -12.35
C LEU A 219 15.98 13.69 -13.18
N PRO A 220 15.99 13.50 -14.52
CA PRO A 220 14.89 13.89 -15.40
C PRO A 220 13.68 12.97 -15.19
N THR A 221 12.94 13.21 -14.12
CA THR A 221 11.72 12.47 -13.77
C THR A 221 10.48 13.37 -13.96
N ALA A 222 9.36 12.75 -14.32
CA ALA A 222 8.06 13.39 -14.52
C ALA A 222 7.20 13.39 -13.26
N GLY A 223 7.52 12.55 -12.27
CA GLY A 223 6.79 12.48 -11.01
C GLY A 223 7.48 11.60 -9.96
N VAL A 224 7.14 11.84 -8.69
CA VAL A 224 7.58 11.05 -7.54
C VAL A 224 6.36 10.49 -6.82
N ALA A 225 6.44 9.24 -6.36
CA ALA A 225 5.48 8.63 -5.46
C ALA A 225 6.23 7.99 -4.29
N ALA A 226 5.99 8.43 -3.06
CA ALA A 226 6.74 7.96 -1.89
C ALA A 226 5.82 7.35 -0.84
N TRP A 227 6.17 6.14 -0.39
CA TRP A 227 5.50 5.43 0.69
C TRP A 227 6.24 5.59 2.00
N CYS A 228 5.50 5.87 3.08
CA CYS A 228 6.02 5.94 4.45
C CYS A 228 7.29 6.82 4.57
N ALA A 229 7.34 7.90 3.79
CA ALA A 229 8.46 8.83 3.71
C ALA A 229 8.00 10.19 3.17
N ALA A 230 8.22 11.26 3.93
CA ALA A 230 7.88 12.61 3.50
C ALA A 230 8.94 13.27 2.61
N GLY A 231 10.16 12.74 2.61
CA GLY A 231 11.33 13.37 2.01
C GLY A 231 12.01 14.40 2.92
N ALA A 232 13.14 14.93 2.46
CA ALA A 232 13.90 15.93 3.20
C ALA A 232 13.47 17.35 2.81
N SER A 233 13.29 18.24 3.80
CA SER A 233 12.89 19.63 3.57
C SER A 233 13.77 20.38 2.56
N SER A 234 15.08 20.12 2.58
CA SER A 234 16.04 20.72 1.64
C SER A 234 15.83 20.29 0.19
N VAL A 235 15.39 19.05 -0.04
CA VAL A 235 15.06 18.50 -1.35
C VAL A 235 13.70 19.04 -1.80
N LEU A 236 12.68 19.00 -0.93
CA LEU A 236 11.34 19.47 -1.26
C LEU A 236 11.28 20.98 -1.46
N ALA A 237 12.17 21.77 -0.83
CA ALA A 237 12.26 23.20 -1.08
C ALA A 237 12.73 23.55 -2.50
N GLN A 238 13.44 22.63 -3.18
CA GLN A 238 14.07 22.85 -4.48
C GLN A 238 13.40 22.07 -5.60
N THR A 239 12.70 20.97 -5.30
CA THR A 239 12.03 20.16 -6.31
C THR A 239 11.07 20.99 -7.15
N THR A 240 10.98 20.66 -8.42
CA THR A 240 9.93 21.14 -9.34
C THR A 240 9.07 19.98 -9.84
N THR A 241 9.34 18.78 -9.36
CA THR A 241 8.75 17.52 -9.82
C THR A 241 7.45 17.28 -9.06
N PRO A 242 6.33 16.99 -9.77
CA PRO A 242 5.10 16.56 -9.14
C PRO A 242 5.33 15.44 -8.14
N THR A 243 4.67 15.50 -6.99
CA THR A 243 4.98 14.58 -5.87
C THR A 243 3.71 14.05 -5.20
N ALA A 244 3.61 12.73 -5.09
CA ALA A 244 2.58 12.04 -4.34
C ALA A 244 3.17 11.39 -3.07
N TRP A 245 2.46 11.51 -1.95
CA TRP A 245 2.79 10.85 -0.69
C TRP A 245 1.70 9.86 -0.30
N TYR A 246 2.11 8.66 0.08
CA TYR A 246 1.25 7.59 0.59
C TYR A 246 1.82 7.18 1.94
N LEU A 247 1.28 7.73 3.02
CA LEU A 247 1.85 7.63 4.36
C LEU A 247 1.01 6.72 5.24
N ALA A 248 1.59 6.16 6.29
CA ALA A 248 0.88 5.39 7.29
C ALA A 248 0.54 6.31 8.48
N GLU A 249 -0.71 6.25 8.98
CA GLU A 249 -1.20 7.12 10.05
C GLU A 249 -0.42 6.94 11.37
N HIS A 250 -0.01 5.71 11.67
CA HIS A 250 0.65 5.32 12.91
C HIS A 250 2.11 4.91 12.70
N ASP A 251 2.77 5.45 11.67
CA ASP A 251 4.16 5.17 11.34
C ASP A 251 5.08 5.38 12.55
N SER A 252 5.59 4.26 13.10
CA SER A 252 6.43 4.26 14.30
C SER A 252 7.91 4.52 14.01
N VAL A 253 8.32 4.51 12.74
CA VAL A 253 9.70 4.71 12.30
C VAL A 253 9.92 6.16 11.85
N MET A 254 9.00 6.69 11.05
CA MET A 254 8.98 8.07 10.56
C MET A 254 7.78 8.83 11.13
N VAL A 255 7.75 8.97 12.45
CA VAL A 255 6.64 9.55 13.22
C VAL A 255 6.18 10.94 12.73
N SER A 256 7.07 11.75 12.15
CA SER A 256 6.71 13.09 11.63
C SER A 256 6.26 13.10 10.16
N ALA A 257 6.23 11.96 9.47
CA ALA A 257 6.08 11.93 8.01
C ALA A 257 4.78 12.60 7.55
N VAL A 258 3.65 12.36 8.23
CA VAL A 258 2.35 12.96 7.85
C VAL A 258 2.39 14.49 7.97
N ASP A 259 2.82 15.01 9.12
CA ASP A 259 2.94 16.45 9.36
C ASP A 259 3.94 17.12 8.41
N ASP A 260 5.05 16.45 8.13
CA ASP A 260 6.08 16.93 7.22
C ASP A 260 5.55 17.00 5.78
N ALA A 261 4.89 15.94 5.30
CA ALA A 261 4.32 15.89 3.96
C ALA A 261 3.18 16.89 3.75
N LEU A 262 2.34 17.14 4.76
CA LEU A 262 1.33 18.21 4.70
C LEU A 262 1.99 19.58 4.47
N ARG A 263 3.05 19.89 5.23
CA ARG A 263 3.79 21.15 5.06
C ARG A 263 4.49 21.24 3.71
N TYR A 264 5.08 20.14 3.23
CA TYR A 264 5.74 20.11 1.92
C TYR A 264 4.74 20.23 0.79
N ARG A 265 3.59 19.54 0.87
CA ARG A 265 2.49 19.66 -0.09
C ARG A 265 2.06 21.12 -0.23
N ASP A 266 1.74 21.78 0.88
CA ASP A 266 1.30 23.18 0.85
C ASP A 266 2.37 24.11 0.21
N ALA A 267 3.66 23.83 0.46
CA ALA A 267 4.76 24.58 -0.15
C ALA A 267 4.96 24.26 -1.65
N LEU A 268 4.69 23.04 -2.10
CA LEU A 268 4.72 22.65 -3.53
C LEU A 268 3.54 23.26 -4.28
N GLU A 269 2.34 23.17 -3.72
CA GLU A 269 1.11 23.73 -4.29
C GLU A 269 1.20 25.26 -4.41
N ALA A 270 1.77 25.94 -3.41
CA ALA A 270 2.04 27.38 -3.48
C ALA A 270 3.01 27.76 -4.63
N ARG A 271 3.83 26.81 -5.10
CA ARG A 271 4.70 26.97 -6.28
C ARG A 271 4.06 26.45 -7.57
N GLY A 272 2.80 26.01 -7.54
CA GLY A 272 2.08 25.46 -8.69
C GLY A 272 2.58 24.08 -9.13
N ILE A 273 3.21 23.33 -8.24
CA ILE A 273 3.66 21.96 -8.48
C ILE A 273 2.53 21.02 -8.06
N ALA A 274 2.15 20.09 -8.95
CA ALA A 274 1.08 19.13 -8.68
C ALA A 274 1.47 18.16 -7.57
N THR A 275 0.52 17.89 -6.68
CA THR A 275 0.73 17.02 -5.54
C THR A 275 -0.45 16.08 -5.32
N ASP A 276 -0.16 14.95 -4.68
CA ASP A 276 -1.19 14.10 -4.09
C ASP A 276 -0.75 13.65 -2.69
N LEU A 277 -1.70 13.44 -1.79
CA LEU A 277 -1.41 12.96 -0.44
C LEU A 277 -2.53 12.04 0.04
N TRP A 278 -2.13 10.85 0.45
CA TRP A 278 -2.99 9.88 1.12
C TRP A 278 -2.36 9.42 2.42
N VAL A 279 -3.20 9.28 3.45
CA VAL A 279 -2.81 8.72 4.74
C VAL A 279 -3.63 7.45 4.94
N HIS A 280 -2.94 6.32 4.98
CA HIS A 280 -3.47 5.01 5.29
C HIS A 280 -3.85 4.96 6.75
N SER A 281 -5.13 4.74 7.03
CA SER A 281 -5.63 4.53 8.39
C SER A 281 -5.56 3.05 8.76
N ALA A 282 -5.45 2.75 10.04
CA ALA A 282 -5.53 1.37 10.51
C ALA A 282 -6.85 0.72 10.08
N THR A 283 -6.80 -0.58 9.78
CA THR A 283 -7.95 -1.41 9.49
C THR A 283 -8.13 -2.44 10.60
N PRO A 284 -9.35 -2.82 10.96
CA PRO A 284 -9.58 -3.95 11.87
C PRO A 284 -8.83 -5.22 11.45
N LEU A 285 -8.53 -6.08 12.42
CA LEU A 285 -8.00 -7.41 12.17
C LEU A 285 -9.10 -8.31 11.60
N TYR A 286 -8.82 -8.94 10.46
CA TYR A 286 -9.73 -9.89 9.84
C TYR A 286 -9.11 -11.28 9.75
N ASP A 287 -9.94 -12.30 9.96
CA ASP A 287 -9.52 -13.70 9.91
C ASP A 287 -8.93 -14.08 8.55
N GLN A 288 -9.30 -13.40 7.48
CA GLN A 288 -8.90 -13.72 6.11
C GLN A 288 -7.73 -12.87 5.59
N ARG A 289 -7.19 -11.93 6.39
CA ARG A 289 -6.10 -11.06 5.92
C ARG A 289 -4.91 -11.88 5.39
N PHE A 290 -4.54 -12.93 6.11
CA PHE A 290 -3.33 -13.70 5.82
C PHE A 290 -3.52 -14.73 4.71
N GLU A 291 -4.74 -14.95 4.21
CA GLU A 291 -4.99 -15.78 3.01
C GLU A 291 -4.30 -15.21 1.76
N ARG A 292 -3.94 -13.93 1.77
CA ARG A 292 -3.14 -13.26 0.73
C ARG A 292 -1.69 -13.78 0.66
N ILE A 293 -1.21 -14.47 1.69
CA ILE A 293 0.15 -14.96 1.76
C ILE A 293 0.19 -16.37 1.17
N THR A 294 1.05 -16.58 0.18
CA THR A 294 1.20 -17.90 -0.45
C THR A 294 1.57 -18.94 0.60
N GLY A 295 0.77 -20.02 0.68
CA GLY A 295 0.97 -21.11 1.63
C GLY A 295 0.20 -20.99 2.94
N ILE A 296 -0.50 -19.87 3.18
CA ILE A 296 -1.45 -19.74 4.29
C ILE A 296 -2.86 -20.03 3.76
N ASP A 297 -3.50 -21.08 4.29
CA ASP A 297 -4.89 -21.40 4.00
C ASP A 297 -5.86 -20.66 4.95
N PRO A 298 -7.18 -20.71 4.70
CA PRO A 298 -8.16 -20.04 5.55
C PRO A 298 -8.13 -20.47 7.03
N VAL A 299 -7.76 -21.73 7.32
CA VAL A 299 -7.69 -22.23 8.70
C VAL A 299 -6.48 -21.61 9.40
N GLN A 300 -5.33 -21.59 8.73
CA GLN A 300 -4.11 -20.99 9.25
C GLN A 300 -4.27 -19.47 9.42
N SER A 301 -4.91 -18.79 8.48
CA SER A 301 -5.19 -17.35 8.57
C SER A 301 -6.05 -17.02 9.79
N ALA A 302 -7.15 -17.76 9.99
CA ALA A 302 -8.02 -17.59 11.15
C ALA A 302 -7.31 -17.94 12.48
N GLN A 303 -6.38 -18.90 12.47
CA GLN A 303 -5.57 -19.22 13.65
C GLN A 303 -4.63 -18.07 14.02
N ILE A 304 -3.95 -17.46 13.04
CA ILE A 304 -3.08 -16.30 13.27
C ILE A 304 -3.89 -15.13 13.83
N ALA A 305 -5.04 -14.81 13.22
CA ALA A 305 -5.90 -13.74 13.70
C ALA A 305 -6.38 -13.98 15.14
N ARG A 306 -6.76 -15.22 15.48
CA ARG A 306 -7.08 -15.59 16.87
C ARG A 306 -5.89 -15.42 17.80
N GLY A 307 -4.69 -15.86 17.39
CA GLY A 307 -3.47 -15.68 18.17
C GLY A 307 -3.21 -14.20 18.51
N LEU A 308 -3.45 -13.29 17.56
CA LEU A 308 -3.33 -11.85 17.78
C LEU A 308 -4.37 -11.31 18.78
N ARG A 309 -5.62 -11.79 18.72
CA ARG A 309 -6.68 -11.46 19.69
C ARG A 309 -6.33 -11.98 21.08
N ASP A 310 -5.93 -13.24 21.20
CA ASP A 310 -5.59 -13.89 22.47
C ASP A 310 -4.37 -13.24 23.14
N ALA A 311 -3.45 -12.70 22.34
CA ALA A 311 -2.31 -11.92 22.81
C ALA A 311 -2.68 -10.47 23.24
N GLY A 312 -3.92 -10.03 22.99
CA GLY A 312 -4.41 -8.70 23.34
C GLY A 312 -3.85 -7.58 22.47
N PHE A 313 -3.45 -7.87 21.23
CA PHE A 313 -2.96 -6.85 20.29
C PHE A 313 -4.08 -6.05 19.64
N VAL A 314 -5.30 -6.58 19.65
CA VAL A 314 -6.52 -5.90 19.22
C VAL A 314 -7.55 -5.87 20.34
N ASP A 315 -8.49 -4.92 20.28
CA ASP A 315 -9.63 -4.85 21.19
C ASP A 315 -10.83 -5.69 20.72
N ASP A 316 -11.97 -5.55 21.41
CA ASP A 316 -13.20 -6.30 21.11
C ASP A 316 -13.82 -5.93 19.74
N ASP A 317 -13.42 -4.81 19.14
CA ASP A 317 -13.83 -4.36 17.81
C ASP A 317 -12.78 -4.71 16.73
N ASP A 318 -11.82 -5.58 17.07
CA ASP A 318 -10.68 -5.97 16.24
C ASP A 318 -9.76 -4.78 15.87
N ALA A 319 -9.83 -3.66 16.59
CA ALA A 319 -8.95 -2.51 16.35
C ALA A 319 -7.59 -2.70 17.03
N PHE A 320 -6.51 -2.39 16.31
CA PHE A 320 -5.15 -2.49 16.84
C PHE A 320 -4.93 -1.50 18.00
N THR A 321 -4.51 -2.03 19.15
CA THR A 321 -4.30 -1.26 20.38
C THR A 321 -2.84 -0.78 20.54
N THR A 322 -1.97 -1.17 19.61
CA THR A 322 -0.55 -0.83 19.61
C THR A 322 0.01 -0.80 18.19
N THR A 323 1.27 -0.37 18.03
CA THR A 323 1.90 -0.24 16.71
C THR A 323 2.25 -1.61 16.13
N GLY A 324 2.22 -1.73 14.81
CA GLY A 324 2.61 -2.95 14.10
C GLY A 324 3.99 -3.44 14.49
N ALA A 325 4.99 -2.54 14.54
CA ALA A 325 6.36 -2.85 14.93
C ALA A 325 6.47 -3.49 16.33
N ARG A 326 5.58 -3.13 17.26
CA ARG A 326 5.54 -3.74 18.59
C ARG A 326 4.94 -5.15 18.56
N ILE A 327 3.97 -5.38 17.70
CA ILE A 327 3.37 -6.71 17.49
C ILE A 327 4.39 -7.62 16.81
N THR A 328 5.04 -7.14 15.75
CA THR A 328 6.00 -7.92 14.95
C THR A 328 7.23 -8.33 15.76
N ALA A 329 7.65 -7.50 16.74
CA ALA A 329 8.70 -7.84 17.69
C ALA A 329 8.41 -9.07 18.57
N SER A 330 7.13 -9.39 18.81
CA SER A 330 6.68 -10.55 19.61
C SER A 330 6.01 -11.64 18.76
N LEU A 331 6.04 -11.51 17.43
CA LEU A 331 5.25 -12.33 16.52
C LEU A 331 5.59 -13.83 16.57
N ALA A 332 6.83 -14.18 16.93
CA ALA A 332 7.25 -15.56 17.10
C ALA A 332 6.52 -16.30 18.24
N GLU A 333 5.91 -15.56 19.17
CA GLU A 333 5.16 -16.10 20.32
C GLU A 333 3.66 -16.20 20.04
N VAL A 334 3.19 -15.69 18.90
CA VAL A 334 1.78 -15.71 18.50
C VAL A 334 1.40 -17.08 17.97
N ASP A 335 0.30 -17.65 18.49
CA ASP A 335 -0.24 -18.91 18.01
C ASP A 335 -0.61 -18.82 16.52
N GLY A 336 -0.33 -19.88 15.78
CA GLY A 336 -0.44 -19.90 14.32
C GLY A 336 0.74 -19.24 13.57
N VAL A 337 1.68 -18.59 14.26
CA VAL A 337 2.86 -17.98 13.61
C VAL A 337 4.17 -18.69 13.97
N SER A 338 4.27 -19.28 15.16
CA SER A 338 5.51 -19.88 15.67
C SER A 338 6.11 -20.95 14.75
N GLU A 339 5.26 -21.71 14.06
CA GLU A 339 5.63 -22.83 13.18
C GLU A 339 5.87 -22.42 11.72
N LEU A 340 5.57 -21.16 11.35
CA LEU A 340 5.80 -20.66 10.01
C LEU A 340 7.30 -20.51 9.73
N ASP A 341 7.70 -20.81 8.49
CA ASP A 341 9.06 -20.53 8.03
C ASP A 341 9.34 -19.02 8.03
N ALA A 342 10.62 -18.67 7.93
CA ALA A 342 11.06 -17.29 8.06
C ALA A 342 10.43 -16.35 7.00
N LEU A 343 10.27 -16.81 5.76
CA LEU A 343 9.71 -15.99 4.69
C LEU A 343 8.22 -15.73 4.92
N THR A 344 7.47 -16.80 5.22
CA THR A 344 6.04 -16.69 5.53
C THR A 344 5.79 -15.81 6.76
N ARG A 345 6.65 -15.90 7.78
CA ARG A 345 6.58 -15.05 8.97
C ARG A 345 6.85 -13.57 8.67
N THR A 346 7.81 -13.26 7.79
CA THR A 346 8.04 -11.89 7.33
C THR A 346 6.81 -11.36 6.58
N ALA A 347 6.18 -12.17 5.73
CA ALA A 347 4.95 -11.77 5.05
C ALA A 347 3.80 -11.51 6.04
N VAL A 348 3.64 -12.34 7.08
CA VAL A 348 2.66 -12.10 8.15
C VAL A 348 2.96 -10.79 8.89
N ALA A 349 4.23 -10.52 9.19
CA ALA A 349 4.66 -9.28 9.83
C ALA A 349 4.28 -8.06 8.97
N ALA A 350 4.54 -8.10 7.67
CA ALA A 350 4.17 -7.03 6.74
C ALA A 350 2.66 -6.79 6.72
N GLU A 351 1.84 -7.83 6.62
CA GLU A 351 0.37 -7.69 6.63
C GLU A 351 -0.15 -7.09 7.95
N ILE A 352 0.48 -7.40 9.09
CA ILE A 352 0.16 -6.78 10.40
C ILE A 352 0.53 -5.30 10.41
N GLU A 353 1.73 -4.93 9.96
CA GLU A 353 2.16 -3.53 9.92
C GLU A 353 1.29 -2.70 8.98
N ILE A 354 0.87 -3.27 7.84
CA ILE A 354 -0.11 -2.63 6.95
C ILE A 354 -1.45 -2.42 7.66
N MET A 355 -2.04 -3.44 8.29
CA MET A 355 -3.33 -3.28 8.97
C MET A 355 -3.27 -2.31 10.15
N ALA A 356 -2.16 -2.28 10.90
CA ALA A 356 -1.95 -1.35 12.00
C ALA A 356 -1.66 0.10 11.52
N ALA A 357 -1.54 0.30 10.20
CA ALA A 357 -1.06 1.53 9.57
C ALA A 357 0.29 1.98 10.15
N ASP A 358 1.22 1.04 10.30
CA ASP A 358 2.60 1.27 10.69
C ASP A 358 3.52 1.30 9.43
N HIS A 359 4.83 1.30 9.64
CA HIS A 359 5.86 1.56 8.64
C HIS A 359 6.09 0.43 7.62
N GLU A 360 5.10 0.13 6.78
CA GLU A 360 5.19 -0.91 5.73
C GLU A 360 4.62 -0.41 4.39
N LEU A 361 5.12 -0.96 3.28
CA LEU A 361 4.55 -0.71 1.96
C LEU A 361 3.15 -1.36 1.88
N TYR A 362 2.17 -0.63 1.36
CA TYR A 362 0.79 -1.10 1.21
C TYR A 362 0.25 -0.83 -0.20
N ASP A 363 -0.73 -1.62 -0.63
CA ASP A 363 -1.36 -1.58 -1.96
C ASP A 363 -2.76 -0.97 -1.99
N ASP A 364 -3.27 -0.47 -0.85
CA ASP A 364 -4.56 0.22 -0.70
C ASP A 364 -4.70 1.53 -1.50
N ALA A 365 -3.64 1.98 -2.16
CA ALA A 365 -3.58 3.19 -2.99
C ALA A 365 -2.96 2.93 -4.37
N ALA A 366 -2.93 1.67 -4.83
CA ALA A 366 -2.32 1.31 -6.10
C ALA A 366 -3.01 2.00 -7.29
N ALA A 367 -4.35 2.00 -7.32
CA ALA A 367 -5.08 2.68 -8.39
C ALA A 367 -4.91 4.20 -8.34
N ARG A 368 -4.86 4.77 -7.13
CA ARG A 368 -4.54 6.20 -6.93
C ARG A 368 -3.15 6.58 -7.45
N MET A 369 -2.14 5.75 -7.22
CA MET A 369 -0.79 5.94 -7.77
C MET A 369 -0.82 6.02 -9.29
N VAL A 370 -1.45 5.04 -9.94
CA VAL A 370 -1.57 5.01 -11.41
C VAL A 370 -2.23 6.30 -11.92
N ALA A 371 -3.34 6.72 -11.30
CA ALA A 371 -4.06 7.94 -11.69
C ALA A 371 -3.21 9.20 -11.54
N PHE A 372 -2.39 9.29 -10.49
CA PHE A 372 -1.44 10.39 -10.32
C PHE A 372 -0.39 10.40 -11.44
N LEU A 373 0.25 9.25 -11.74
CA LEU A 373 1.26 9.15 -12.80
C LEU A 373 0.70 9.52 -14.18
N ASP A 374 -0.52 9.08 -14.49
CA ASP A 374 -1.21 9.43 -15.73
C ASP A 374 -1.50 10.93 -15.84
N THR A 375 -1.95 11.54 -14.74
CA THR A 375 -2.25 12.98 -14.69
C THR A 375 -1.00 13.82 -14.95
N VAL A 376 0.13 13.48 -14.32
CA VAL A 376 1.37 14.25 -14.48
C VAL A 376 2.02 14.01 -15.85
N ARG A 377 1.93 12.80 -16.39
CA ARG A 377 2.41 12.44 -17.73
C ARG A 377 1.71 13.26 -18.81
N THR A 378 0.37 13.26 -18.78
CA THR A 378 -0.46 13.96 -19.79
C THR A 378 -0.32 15.48 -19.67
N SER A 379 -0.23 16.01 -18.45
CA SER A 379 0.02 17.44 -18.21
C SER A 379 1.41 17.91 -18.69
N GLY A 380 2.42 17.04 -18.59
CA GLY A 380 3.77 17.30 -19.10
C GLY A 380 3.83 17.35 -20.64
N GLN A 381 3.09 16.47 -21.32
CA GLN A 381 2.98 16.47 -22.79
C GLN A 381 2.37 17.78 -23.32
N HIS A 382 1.33 18.30 -22.67
CA HIS A 382 0.72 19.58 -23.08
C HIS A 382 1.63 20.80 -22.88
N ARG A 383 2.59 20.77 -21.94
CA ARG A 383 3.58 21.85 -21.79
C ARG A 383 4.67 21.82 -22.86
N ALA A 384 5.02 20.65 -23.39
CA ALA A 384 6.00 20.51 -24.48
C ALA A 384 5.47 20.96 -25.85
N GLU A 385 4.14 20.95 -26.04
CA GLU A 385 3.48 21.31 -27.30
C GLU A 385 3.11 22.81 -27.41
N GLN A 386 3.21 23.59 -26.33
CA GLN A 386 2.98 25.03 -26.41
C GLN A 386 4.24 25.71 -26.97
N PRO A 387 4.17 26.40 -28.13
CA PRO A 387 5.31 27.12 -28.66
C PRO A 387 5.71 28.20 -27.66
N VAL A 388 6.97 28.16 -27.22
CA VAL A 388 7.59 29.25 -26.47
C VAL A 388 7.48 30.48 -27.35
N THR A 389 6.50 31.32 -27.04
CA THR A 389 6.29 32.56 -27.77
C THR A 389 7.35 33.54 -27.25
N PRO A 390 8.16 34.15 -28.13
CA PRO A 390 9.35 34.92 -27.74
C PRO A 390 9.06 36.14 -26.88
#